data_AF-A0A6M4GV66-F1
#
_entry.id   AF-A0A6M4GV66-F1
#
_cell.length_a   1.000
_cell.length_b   1.000
_cell.length_c   1.000
_cell.angle_alpha   90.00
_cell.angle_beta   90.00
_cell.angle_gamma   90.00
#
_symmetry.space_group_name_H-M   'P 1'
#
loop_
_entity.id
_entity.type
_entity.pdbx_description
1 polymer ?
#
loop_
_entity_poly.entity_id
_entity_poly.type
_entity_poly.pdbx_seq_one_letter_code
_entity_poly.pdbx_strand_id
1 'polypeptide(L)'
;MKPIRALKWRVTETAQLEKSGFLVNLARRASARIPPRNKTKYVVLAIEDDAALRALLGDIFGRAGYEVRFASNLAEINAALKRGEELDIILLDVTLPDANGLDLLVRLRKHPRFEKLPVIMMTAKSSAKDVSAGLAAGADGYVSKPFQMSGLVKAVAMVLGNDT
;
A
#
# COMPACT_ATOMS: atom_id res chain seq x y z
N MET A 1 14.65 -23.59 15.69
CA MET A 1 14.27 -22.35 14.99
C MET A 1 15.11 -22.22 13.73
N LYS A 2 14.50 -22.24 12.53
CA LYS A 2 15.23 -21.96 11.28
C LYS A 2 15.38 -20.43 11.14
N PRO A 3 16.56 -19.91 10.78
CA PRO A 3 16.74 -18.48 10.61
C PRO A 3 15.91 -17.97 9.42
N ILE A 4 15.18 -16.87 9.63
CA ILE A 4 14.50 -16.13 8.57
C ILE A 4 15.61 -15.61 7.65
N ARG A 5 15.70 -16.14 6.42
CA ARG A 5 16.62 -15.64 5.39
C ARG A 5 16.34 -14.15 5.21
N ALA A 6 17.30 -13.30 5.56
CA ALA A 6 17.28 -11.89 5.19
C ALA A 6 17.23 -11.80 3.65
N LEU A 7 16.08 -11.42 3.11
CA LEU A 7 15.96 -11.07 1.69
C LEU A 7 16.89 -9.88 1.44
N LYS A 8 17.87 -10.04 0.55
CA LYS A 8 18.63 -8.92 -0.02
C LYS A 8 17.66 -8.06 -0.83
N TRP A 9 17.24 -6.95 -0.25
CA TRP A 9 16.42 -5.91 -0.87
C TRP A 9 17.17 -5.33 -2.08
N ARG A 10 16.60 -5.48 -3.28
CA ARG A 10 17.03 -4.71 -4.47
C ARG A 10 16.07 -3.56 -4.63
N VAL A 11 16.48 -2.37 -4.20
CA VAL A 11 15.82 -1.13 -4.57
C VAL A 11 16.04 -0.96 -6.07
N THR A 12 14.99 -1.12 -6.87
CA THR A 12 15.03 -0.92 -8.33
C THR A 12 14.07 0.20 -8.70
N GLU A 13 14.57 1.21 -9.43
CA GLU A 13 13.85 2.37 -10.00
C GLU A 13 13.32 3.45 -9.03
N THR A 14 13.94 3.66 -7.85
CA THR A 14 13.65 4.86 -7.03
C THR A 14 14.03 6.16 -7.73
N ALA A 15 15.08 6.16 -8.54
CA ALA A 15 15.66 7.36 -9.13
C ALA A 15 14.71 8.14 -10.06
N GLN A 16 13.78 7.46 -10.76
CA GLN A 16 12.85 8.13 -11.67
C GLN A 16 11.66 8.75 -10.93
N LEU A 17 11.25 8.12 -9.82
CA LEU A 17 10.18 8.59 -8.95
C LEU A 17 10.67 9.76 -8.07
N GLU A 18 11.90 9.66 -7.55
CA GLU A 18 12.63 10.73 -6.88
C GLU A 18 12.72 12.01 -7.73
N LYS A 19 13.09 11.86 -9.01
CA LYS A 19 13.17 12.98 -9.97
C LYS A 19 11.84 13.67 -10.23
N SER A 20 10.72 12.98 -10.05
CA SER A 20 9.38 13.56 -10.15
C SER A 20 8.86 14.18 -8.85
N GLY A 21 9.69 14.23 -7.79
CA GLY A 21 9.34 14.79 -6.49
C GLY A 21 8.69 13.79 -5.53
N PHE A 22 8.80 12.48 -5.79
CA PHE A 22 8.20 11.43 -4.98
C PHE A 22 9.26 10.52 -4.40
N LEU A 23 9.13 10.17 -3.12
CA LEU A 23 9.82 9.00 -2.57
C LEU A 23 8.87 7.82 -2.67
N VAL A 24 8.91 7.11 -3.81
CA VAL A 24 8.31 5.79 -3.93
C VAL A 24 9.40 4.75 -3.82
N ASN A 25 9.42 3.99 -2.73
CA ASN A 25 10.33 2.85 -2.58
C ASN A 25 9.54 1.56 -2.73
N LEU A 26 9.69 0.87 -3.86
CA LEU A 26 9.06 -0.41 -4.12
C LEU A 26 9.99 -1.54 -3.67
N ALA A 27 9.57 -2.32 -2.69
CA ALA A 27 10.24 -3.57 -2.33
C ALA A 27 9.79 -4.73 -3.22
N ARG A 28 8.64 -4.60 -3.88
CA ARG A 28 8.10 -5.59 -4.80
C ARG A 28 7.61 -4.91 -6.08
N ARG A 29 8.12 -5.40 -7.22
CA ARG A 29 7.44 -5.34 -8.52
C ARG A 29 6.96 -6.74 -8.83
N ALA A 30 5.68 -6.91 -9.14
CA ALA A 30 5.22 -8.24 -9.53
C ALA A 30 5.92 -8.64 -10.83
N SER A 31 6.58 -9.81 -10.85
CA SER A 31 7.27 -10.32 -12.04
C SER A 31 6.32 -10.76 -13.16
N ALA A 32 5.03 -10.83 -12.85
CA ALA A 32 3.93 -11.08 -13.75
C ALA A 32 2.68 -10.35 -13.25
N ARG A 33 1.76 -10.04 -14.16
CA ARG A 33 0.47 -9.42 -13.83
C ARG A 33 -0.30 -10.26 -12.81
N ILE A 34 -0.71 -9.63 -11.71
CA ILE A 34 -1.62 -10.22 -10.73
C ILE A 34 -3.03 -9.85 -11.15
N PRO A 35 -3.89 -10.77 -11.66
CA PRO A 35 -5.25 -10.41 -12.05
C PRO A 35 -6.10 -9.97 -10.85
N PRO A 36 -7.17 -9.17 -11.06
CA PRO A 36 -8.09 -8.81 -9.98
C PRO A 36 -8.67 -10.06 -9.35
N ARG A 37 -8.71 -10.14 -8.02
CA ARG A 37 -9.26 -11.28 -7.30
C ARG A 37 -10.72 -11.53 -7.68
N ASN A 38 -11.51 -10.48 -7.85
CA ASN A 38 -12.91 -10.53 -8.29
C ASN A 38 -13.12 -10.73 -9.80
N LYS A 39 -12.04 -10.97 -10.55
CA LYS A 39 -12.00 -11.18 -12.01
C LYS A 39 -12.47 -10.01 -12.88
N THR A 40 -12.96 -8.93 -12.30
CA THR A 40 -13.59 -7.81 -13.03
C THR A 40 -12.84 -6.49 -12.84
N LYS A 41 -12.52 -6.13 -11.59
CA LYS A 41 -11.95 -4.83 -11.24
C LYS A 41 -11.07 -4.91 -10.00
N TYR A 42 -9.91 -4.26 -10.02
CA TYR A 42 -9.06 -4.23 -8.83
C TYR A 42 -9.72 -3.46 -7.68
N VAL A 43 -9.74 -4.07 -6.49
CA VAL A 43 -10.29 -3.47 -5.27
C VAL A 43 -9.16 -2.99 -4.37
N VAL A 44 -9.11 -1.67 -4.16
CA VAL A 44 -8.17 -0.99 -3.28
C VAL A 44 -8.86 -0.70 -1.96
N LEU A 45 -8.27 -1.13 -0.84
CA LEU A 45 -8.65 -0.64 0.49
C LEU A 45 -7.75 0.53 0.86
N ALA A 46 -8.29 1.74 0.87
CA ALA A 46 -7.62 2.95 1.36
C ALA A 46 -7.94 3.16 2.85
N ILE A 47 -6.92 3.04 3.68
CA ILE A 47 -6.99 3.27 5.13
C ILE A 47 -6.41 4.66 5.41
N GLU A 48 -7.30 5.63 5.61
CA GLU A 48 -7.02 7.07 5.66
C GLU A 48 -8.13 7.77 6.45
N ASP A 49 -7.78 8.60 7.42
CA ASP A 49 -8.76 9.34 8.23
C ASP A 49 -9.13 10.69 7.62
N ASP A 50 -8.25 11.32 6.84
CA ASP A 50 -8.55 12.57 6.15
C ASP A 50 -9.64 12.39 5.09
N ALA A 51 -10.79 13.03 5.29
CA ALA A 51 -11.94 12.91 4.40
C ALA A 51 -11.70 13.53 3.02
N ALA A 52 -10.91 14.60 2.92
CA ALA A 52 -10.61 15.26 1.65
C ALA A 52 -9.66 14.40 0.80
N LEU A 53 -8.64 13.81 1.43
CA LEU A 53 -7.75 12.87 0.75
C LEU A 53 -8.50 11.60 0.32
N ARG A 54 -9.40 11.06 1.14
CA ARG A 54 -10.28 9.94 0.72
C ARG A 54 -11.11 10.27 -0.51
N ALA A 55 -11.76 11.45 -0.52
CA ALA A 55 -12.54 11.88 -1.68
C ALA A 55 -11.68 11.96 -2.95
N LEU A 56 -10.48 12.54 -2.82
CA LEU A 56 -9.54 12.65 -3.94
C LEU A 56 -9.03 11.28 -4.41
N LEU A 57 -8.68 10.37 -3.48
CA LEU A 57 -8.30 8.99 -3.80
C LEU A 57 -9.43 8.30 -4.57
N GLY A 58 -10.68 8.42 -4.11
CA GLY A 58 -11.85 7.83 -4.76
C GLY A 58 -12.03 8.29 -6.20
N ASP A 59 -11.94 9.61 -6.44
CA ASP A 59 -12.08 10.17 -7.79
C ASP A 59 -10.95 9.71 -8.73
N ILE A 60 -9.68 9.85 -8.32
CA ILE A 60 -8.54 9.53 -9.19
C ILE A 60 -8.45 8.03 -9.46
N PHE A 61 -8.53 7.19 -8.43
CA PHE A 61 -8.47 5.74 -8.62
C PHE A 61 -9.69 5.20 -9.35
N GLY A 62 -10.87 5.79 -9.12
CA GLY A 62 -12.10 5.47 -9.85
C GLY A 62 -11.92 5.70 -11.36
N ARG A 63 -11.41 6.87 -11.75
CA ARG A 63 -11.07 7.20 -13.15
C ARG A 63 -9.99 6.28 -13.74
N ALA A 64 -9.06 5.82 -12.91
CA ALA A 64 -8.03 4.85 -13.30
C ALA A 64 -8.54 3.39 -13.35
N GLY A 65 -9.84 3.15 -13.15
CA GLY A 65 -10.44 1.83 -13.30
C GLY A 65 -10.36 0.94 -12.05
N TYR A 66 -10.11 1.49 -10.87
CA TYR A 66 -10.12 0.77 -9.59
C TYR A 66 -11.46 0.96 -8.84
N GLU A 67 -11.85 -0.03 -8.05
CA GLU A 67 -12.83 0.14 -6.98
C GLU A 67 -12.08 0.56 -5.72
N VAL A 68 -12.50 1.65 -5.08
CA VAL A 68 -11.89 2.10 -3.83
C VAL A 68 -12.87 1.93 -2.69
N ARG A 69 -12.40 1.28 -1.63
CA ARG A 69 -13.10 1.15 -0.36
C ARG A 69 -12.31 1.86 0.70
N PHE A 70 -13.01 2.39 1.70
CA PHE A 70 -12.39 3.22 2.72
C PHE A 70 -12.56 2.62 4.11
N ALA A 71 -11.56 2.87 4.95
CA ALA A 71 -11.63 2.75 6.39
C ALA A 71 -10.85 3.91 7.02
N SER A 72 -11.39 4.50 8.09
CA SER A 72 -10.84 5.71 8.72
C SER A 72 -10.39 5.50 10.17
N ASN A 73 -10.70 4.34 10.75
CA ASN A 73 -10.42 4.00 12.14
C ASN A 73 -10.32 2.47 12.31
N LEU A 74 -9.85 2.03 13.46
CA LEU A 74 -9.61 0.61 13.74
C LEU A 74 -10.88 -0.24 13.63
N ALA A 75 -12.04 0.28 14.00
CA ALA A 75 -13.31 -0.44 13.90
C ALA A 75 -13.67 -0.72 12.42
N GLU A 76 -13.58 0.29 11.56
CA GLU A 76 -13.82 0.16 10.12
C GLU A 76 -12.79 -0.73 9.44
N ILE A 77 -11.51 -0.62 9.82
CA ILE A 77 -10.43 -1.48 9.30
C ILE A 77 -10.76 -2.94 9.62
N ASN A 78 -11.07 -3.25 10.88
CA ASN A 78 -11.43 -4.60 11.29
C ASN A 78 -12.67 -5.12 10.58
N ALA A 79 -13.69 -4.28 10.38
CA ALA A 79 -14.87 -4.64 9.62
C ALA A 79 -14.52 -4.96 8.15
N ALA A 80 -13.72 -4.13 7.49
CA ALA A 80 -13.29 -4.32 6.11
C ALA A 80 -12.46 -5.61 5.93
N LEU A 81 -11.52 -5.88 6.85
CA LEU A 81 -10.72 -7.10 6.82
C LEU A 81 -11.57 -8.35 7.11
N LYS A 82 -12.55 -8.28 8.01
CA LYS A 82 -13.46 -9.39 8.34
C LYS A 82 -14.39 -9.76 7.20
N ARG A 83 -14.95 -8.76 6.49
CA ARG A 83 -15.82 -8.99 5.31
C ARG A 83 -15.11 -9.86 4.28
N GLY A 84 -13.79 -9.81 4.25
CA GLY A 84 -13.02 -10.85 3.58
C GLY A 84 -13.13 -10.80 2.06
N GLU A 85 -13.55 -9.65 1.56
CA GLU A 85 -13.75 -9.42 0.15
C GLU A 85 -12.41 -9.38 -0.59
N GLU A 86 -12.51 -9.43 -1.91
CA GLU A 86 -11.43 -9.61 -2.89
C GLU A 86 -10.51 -8.39 -3.00
N LEU A 87 -9.89 -8.00 -1.89
CA LEU A 87 -8.91 -6.91 -1.83
C LEU A 87 -7.65 -7.30 -2.60
N ASP A 88 -7.27 -6.46 -3.55
CA ASP A 88 -6.08 -6.64 -4.34
C ASP A 88 -4.87 -5.91 -3.75
N ILE A 89 -5.11 -4.80 -3.05
CA ILE A 89 -4.06 -3.99 -2.44
C ILE A 89 -4.62 -3.09 -1.33
N ILE A 90 -3.78 -2.77 -0.34
CA ILE A 90 -4.05 -1.78 0.71
C ILE A 90 -3.17 -0.55 0.49
N LEU A 91 -3.76 0.63 0.56
CA LEU A 91 -3.07 1.90 0.80
C LEU A 91 -3.24 2.24 2.28
N LEU A 92 -2.15 2.31 3.03
CA LEU A 92 -2.20 2.41 4.49
C LEU A 92 -1.48 3.65 4.99
N ASP A 93 -2.23 4.60 5.58
CA ASP A 93 -1.59 5.66 6.37
C ASP A 93 -0.86 5.07 7.59
N VAL A 94 0.35 5.57 7.84
CA VAL A 94 1.11 5.32 9.07
C VAL A 94 0.43 5.94 10.28
N THR A 95 -0.13 7.14 10.14
CA THR A 95 -0.70 7.88 11.28
C THR A 95 -2.22 7.87 11.15
N LEU A 96 -2.88 7.13 12.04
CA LEU A 96 -4.34 7.09 12.15
C LEU A 96 -4.72 7.61 13.54
N PRO A 97 -5.96 8.10 13.73
CA PRO A 97 -6.39 8.69 15.00
C PRO A 97 -6.35 7.70 16.18
N ASP A 98 -6.58 6.42 15.91
CA ASP A 98 -6.69 5.36 16.93
C ASP A 98 -5.74 4.17 16.70
N ALA A 99 -4.82 4.28 15.74
CA ALA A 99 -3.91 3.20 15.37
C ALA A 99 -2.60 3.70 14.75
N ASN A 100 -1.57 2.86 14.83
CA ASN A 100 -0.33 3.03 14.08
C ASN A 100 -0.33 2.05 12.90
N GLY A 101 -0.22 2.58 11.68
CA GLY A 101 -0.22 1.79 10.44
C GLY A 101 0.93 0.78 10.36
N LEU A 102 2.10 1.06 10.95
CA LEU A 102 3.21 0.11 10.98
C LEU A 102 2.87 -1.13 11.82
N ASP A 103 2.24 -0.94 12.97
CA ASP A 103 1.81 -2.06 13.82
C ASP A 103 0.70 -2.88 13.14
N LEU A 104 -0.19 -2.20 12.41
CA LEU A 104 -1.21 -2.86 11.59
C LEU A 104 -0.57 -3.70 10.47
N LEU A 105 0.43 -3.17 9.75
CA LEU A 105 1.17 -3.93 8.74
C LEU A 105 1.80 -5.20 9.33
N VAL A 106 2.46 -5.10 10.49
CA VAL A 106 3.03 -6.26 11.17
C VAL A 106 1.96 -7.30 11.52
N ARG A 107 0.77 -6.86 11.96
CA ARG A 107 -0.37 -7.76 12.22
C ARG A 107 -0.87 -8.42 10.94
N LEU A 108 -1.00 -7.68 9.83
CA LEU A 108 -1.39 -8.24 8.52
C LEU A 108 -0.40 -9.30 8.06
N ARG A 109 0.91 -9.06 8.22
CA ARG A 109 1.96 -10.03 7.86
C ARG A 109 1.96 -11.29 8.70
N LYS A 110 1.45 -11.24 9.94
CA LYS A 110 1.28 -12.42 10.81
C LYS A 110 -0.04 -13.16 10.58
N HIS A 111 -0.97 -12.58 9.81
CA HIS A 111 -2.28 -13.17 9.58
C HIS A 111 -2.27 -14.02 8.30
N PRO A 112 -2.55 -15.34 8.35
CA PRO A 112 -2.41 -16.24 7.20
C PRO A 112 -3.19 -15.82 5.94
N ARG A 113 -4.30 -15.11 6.13
CA ARG A 113 -5.11 -14.58 5.01
C ARG A 113 -4.48 -13.38 4.31
N PHE A 114 -3.73 -12.55 5.03
CA PHE A 114 -3.28 -11.23 4.57
C PHE A 114 -1.75 -11.14 4.42
N GLU A 115 -1.02 -12.18 4.80
CA GLU A 115 0.45 -12.18 4.77
C GLU A 115 1.04 -11.79 3.42
N LYS A 116 0.35 -12.12 2.32
CA LYS A 116 0.75 -11.82 0.93
C LYS A 116 -0.05 -10.70 0.27
N LEU A 117 -1.00 -10.10 0.97
CA LEU A 117 -1.80 -8.99 0.44
C LEU A 117 -0.87 -7.79 0.23
N PRO A 118 -0.76 -7.25 -0.99
CA PRO A 118 0.08 -6.09 -1.24
C PRO A 118 -0.31 -4.90 -0.36
N VAL A 119 0.69 -4.23 0.24
CA VAL A 119 0.48 -3.01 1.04
C VAL A 119 1.46 -1.92 0.60
N ILE A 120 0.92 -0.76 0.27
CA ILE A 120 1.69 0.47 0.08
C ILE A 120 1.45 1.37 1.30
N MET A 121 2.52 1.72 1.99
CA MET A 121 2.46 2.66 3.11
C MET A 121 2.41 4.10 2.58
N MET A 122 1.51 4.91 3.13
CA MET A 122 1.45 6.36 2.95
C MET A 122 1.90 7.01 4.26
N THR A 123 2.79 7.99 4.20
CA THR A 123 3.37 8.55 5.44
C THR A 123 3.62 10.04 5.33
N ALA A 124 3.46 10.81 6.40
CA ALA A 124 4.07 12.14 6.50
C ALA A 124 5.54 12.07 6.96
N LYS A 125 5.97 10.94 7.53
CA LYS A 125 7.32 10.71 8.05
C LYS A 125 8.18 10.07 6.97
N SER A 126 9.01 10.86 6.31
CA SER A 126 9.82 10.45 5.15
C SER A 126 11.30 10.20 5.46
N SER A 127 11.68 10.12 6.75
CA SER A 127 13.08 9.87 7.10
C SER A 127 13.50 8.48 6.59
N ALA A 128 14.77 8.33 6.21
CA ALA A 128 15.31 7.04 5.76
C ALA A 128 15.08 5.90 6.78
N LYS A 129 15.05 6.24 8.07
CA LYS A 129 14.77 5.31 9.17
C LYS A 129 13.31 4.83 9.14
N ASP A 130 12.36 5.72 8.91
CA ASP A 130 10.93 5.40 8.85
C ASP A 130 10.59 4.55 7.62
N VAL A 131 11.20 4.89 6.47
CA VAL A 131 11.12 4.11 5.24
C VAL A 131 11.69 2.70 5.48
N SER A 132 12.89 2.62 6.06
CA SER A 132 13.53 1.34 6.36
C SER A 132 12.70 0.47 7.30
N ALA A 133 12.08 1.06 8.33
CA ALA A 133 11.19 0.35 9.25
C ALA A 133 9.94 -0.21 8.55
N GLY A 134 9.30 0.58 7.67
CA GLY A 134 8.13 0.12 6.89
C GLY A 134 8.47 -1.02 5.92
N LEU A 135 9.61 -0.92 5.24
CA LEU A 135 10.07 -1.99 4.35
C LEU A 135 10.49 -3.25 5.13
N ALA A 136 11.16 -3.10 6.26
CA ALA A 136 11.50 -4.22 7.14
C ALA A 136 10.25 -4.91 7.73
N ALA A 137 9.18 -4.15 7.96
CA ALA A 137 7.88 -4.69 8.34
C ALA A 137 7.14 -5.41 7.20
N GLY A 138 7.69 -5.37 5.97
CA GLY A 138 7.19 -6.12 4.82
C GLY A 138 6.24 -5.34 3.92
N ALA A 139 6.29 -4.00 3.90
CA ALA A 139 5.54 -3.22 2.91
C ALA A 139 6.04 -3.53 1.48
N ASP A 140 5.13 -3.55 0.51
CA ASP A 140 5.45 -3.76 -0.91
C ASP A 140 5.84 -2.45 -1.60
N GLY A 141 5.31 -1.33 -1.08
CA GLY A 141 5.67 0.02 -1.49
C GLY A 141 5.59 1.01 -0.34
N TYR A 142 6.20 2.17 -0.55
CA TYR A 142 6.23 3.25 0.42
C TYR A 142 6.13 4.58 -0.30
N VAL A 143 5.24 5.49 0.11
CA VAL A 143 4.99 6.79 -0.52
C VAL A 143 4.95 7.89 0.54
N SER A 144 5.78 8.92 0.40
CA SER A 144 5.78 10.09 1.29
C SER A 144 4.74 11.13 0.88
N LYS A 145 3.95 11.61 1.83
CA LYS A 145 3.10 12.80 1.77
C LYS A 145 3.97 14.06 1.90
N PRO A 146 3.70 15.14 1.15
CA PRO A 146 2.72 15.20 0.05
C PRO A 146 3.20 14.39 -1.17
N PHE A 147 2.28 13.71 -1.85
CA PHE A 147 2.53 12.97 -3.10
C PHE A 147 1.56 13.44 -4.18
N GLN A 148 1.93 13.29 -5.45
CA GLN A 148 0.97 13.48 -6.55
C GLN A 148 0.12 12.21 -6.75
N MET A 149 -1.16 12.38 -7.07
CA MET A 149 -2.06 11.23 -7.20
C MET A 149 -1.68 10.29 -8.34
N SER A 150 -1.17 10.83 -9.45
CA SER A 150 -0.69 10.05 -10.60
C SER A 150 0.48 9.12 -10.23
N GLY A 151 1.38 9.55 -9.35
CA GLY A 151 2.47 8.72 -8.88
C GLY A 151 1.99 7.58 -7.99
N LEU A 152 1.01 7.83 -7.12
CA LEU A 152 0.43 6.78 -6.28
C LEU A 152 -0.31 5.72 -7.12
N VAL A 153 -1.06 6.13 -8.14
CA VAL A 153 -1.71 5.20 -9.09
C VAL A 153 -0.67 4.36 -9.83
N LYS A 154 0.42 4.96 -10.30
CA LYS A 154 1.53 4.23 -10.94
C LYS A 154 2.18 3.22 -9.98
N ALA A 155 2.41 3.59 -8.73
CA ALA A 155 2.95 2.70 -7.72
C ALA A 155 2.05 1.48 -7.51
N VAL A 156 0.73 1.69 -7.41
CA VAL A 156 -0.25 0.58 -7.33
C VAL A 156 -0.18 -0.31 -8.56
N ALA A 157 -0.15 0.27 -9.76
CA ALA A 157 -0.04 -0.49 -11.01
C ALA A 157 1.23 -1.35 -11.05
N MET A 158 2.40 -0.80 -10.66
CA MET A 158 3.67 -1.53 -10.61
C MET A 158 3.66 -2.67 -9.59
N VAL A 159 3.08 -2.45 -8.40
CA VAL A 159 2.96 -3.49 -7.37
C VAL A 159 2.05 -4.64 -7.84
N LEU A 160 1.00 -4.33 -8.61
CA LEU A 160 0.09 -5.32 -9.20
C LEU A 160 0.60 -5.92 -10.53
N GLY A 161 1.67 -5.37 -11.11
CA GLY A 161 2.20 -5.79 -12.42
C GLY A 161 1.29 -5.44 -13.60
N ASN A 162 0.58 -4.31 -13.51
CA ASN A 162 -0.29 -3.76 -14.57
C ASN A 162 0.36 -2.58 -15.32
N ASP A 163 1.67 -2.41 -15.23
CA ASP A 163 2.42 -1.28 -15.79
C ASP A 163 2.80 -1.44 -17.27
N THR A 164 2.16 -2.36 -17.99
CA THR A 164 2.32 -2.61 -19.44
C THR A 164 1.31 -1.86 -20.29
#